data_AF-A0A7D9EI95-F1
#
_entry.id   AF-A0A7D9EI95-F1
#
_cell.length_a   1.000
_cell.length_b   1.000
_cell.length_c   1.000
_cell.angle_alpha   90.00
_cell.angle_beta   90.00
_cell.angle_gamma   90.00
#
_symmetry.space_group_name_H-M   'P 1'
#
loop_
_entity.id
_entity.type
_entity.pdbx_description
1 polymer ?
#
loop_
_entity_poly.entity_id
_entity_poly.type
_entity_poly.pdbx_seq_one_letter_code
_entity_poly.pdbx_strand_id
1 'polypeptide(L)'
;MEASGVKRFTGQGIEKTNDVLRRIYHLKSNKHDVCKDGLLTVKRMDDLQDRERRPRSYTRKNERYWNEEIKEDRRKGKRLSVISKETNQLDVDNLTDEQFGDKLKQLKCKSRIKCPKKPSQLLKDRIYAEENSIGDISIVLTHINDFG
;
A
#
# COMPACT_ATOMS: atom_id res chain seq x y z
N MET A 1 61.85 -12.14 -10.71
CA MET A 1 61.62 -10.85 -10.01
C MET A 1 60.53 -10.12 -10.79
N GLU A 2 59.27 -10.28 -10.38
CA GLU A 2 58.16 -9.56 -11.01
C GLU A 2 58.11 -8.14 -10.46
N ALA A 3 58.11 -7.17 -11.36
CA ALA A 3 58.04 -5.75 -11.01
C ALA A 3 56.70 -5.46 -10.32
N SER A 4 56.78 -4.99 -9.07
CA SER A 4 55.66 -4.44 -8.32
C SER A 4 55.13 -3.19 -9.04
N GLY A 5 54.21 -3.41 -9.97
CA GLY A 5 53.56 -2.36 -10.75
C GLY A 5 52.79 -1.42 -9.83
N VAL A 6 53.18 -0.14 -9.80
CA VAL A 6 52.42 0.91 -9.12
C VAL A 6 51.01 0.92 -9.70
N LYS A 7 50.02 0.61 -8.86
CA LYS A 7 48.61 0.55 -9.25
C LYS A 7 48.19 1.92 -9.76
N ARG A 8 47.89 2.04 -11.05
CA ARG A 8 47.43 3.31 -11.66
C ARG A 8 46.19 3.78 -10.92
N PHE A 9 46.28 4.96 -10.33
CA PHE A 9 45.16 5.60 -9.65
C PHE A 9 44.07 5.94 -10.66
N THR A 10 42.89 5.36 -10.49
CA THR A 10 41.70 5.69 -11.27
C THR A 10 40.72 6.44 -10.37
N GLY A 11 40.37 7.66 -10.74
CA GLY A 11 39.45 8.51 -9.96
C GLY A 11 38.03 7.93 -9.80
N GLN A 12 37.70 6.88 -10.55
CA GLN A 12 36.38 6.25 -10.55
C GLN A 12 35.97 5.65 -9.20
N GLY A 13 36.93 5.27 -8.34
CA GLY A 13 36.63 4.82 -6.98
C GLY A 13 36.18 5.95 -6.06
N ILE A 14 36.73 7.17 -6.25
CA ILE A 14 36.44 8.33 -5.41
C ILE A 14 35.07 8.90 -5.71
N GLU A 15 34.69 8.96 -7.00
CA GLU A 15 33.38 9.48 -7.39
C GLU A 15 32.24 8.63 -6.82
N LYS A 16 32.39 7.30 -6.83
CA LYS A 16 31.41 6.38 -6.24
C LYS A 16 31.24 6.63 -4.74
N THR A 17 32.33 6.80 -4.01
CA THR A 17 32.26 7.12 -2.57
C THR A 17 31.58 8.47 -2.35
N ASN A 18 31.88 9.47 -3.16
CA ASN A 18 31.25 10.79 -3.08
C ASN A 18 29.75 10.73 -3.38
N ASP A 19 29.31 9.93 -4.35
CA ASP A 19 27.90 9.71 -4.65
C ASP A 19 27.15 9.07 -3.48
N VAL A 20 27.78 8.07 -2.84
CA VAL A 20 27.23 7.40 -1.65
C VAL A 20 27.11 8.40 -0.49
N LEU A 21 28.14 9.19 -0.23
CA LEU A 21 28.12 10.19 0.84
C LEU A 21 27.09 11.30 0.58
N ARG A 22 26.95 11.79 -0.66
CA ARG A 22 25.88 12.73 -1.04
C ARG A 22 24.50 12.13 -0.79
N ARG A 23 24.29 10.86 -1.15
CA ARG A 23 23.03 10.16 -0.87
C ARG A 23 22.74 10.07 0.63
N ILE A 24 23.75 9.74 1.43
CA ILE A 24 23.61 9.66 2.89
C ILE A 24 23.25 11.02 3.48
N TYR A 25 23.93 12.09 3.04
CA TYR A 25 23.67 13.45 3.50
C TYR A 25 22.22 13.90 3.26
N HIS A 26 21.67 13.64 2.07
CA HIS A 26 20.32 14.10 1.75
C HIS A 26 19.19 13.23 2.31
N LEU A 27 19.40 11.92 2.47
CA LEU A 27 18.32 10.97 2.77
C LEU A 27 18.40 10.32 4.16
N LYS A 28 19.59 10.23 4.76
CA LYS A 28 19.84 9.38 5.95
C LYS A 28 20.45 10.13 7.13
N SER A 29 21.09 11.27 6.91
CA SER A 29 21.72 12.07 7.97
C SER A 29 20.72 13.02 8.61
N ASN A 30 20.87 13.22 9.92
CA ASN A 30 20.15 14.25 10.67
C ASN A 30 20.87 15.61 10.62
N LYS A 31 21.98 15.72 9.87
CA LYS A 31 22.77 16.94 9.62
C LYS A 31 23.41 17.59 10.86
N HIS A 32 23.38 16.92 12.01
CA HIS A 32 24.08 17.39 13.22
C HIS A 32 25.60 17.19 13.12
N ASP A 33 26.04 16.06 12.57
CA ASP A 33 27.44 15.74 12.29
C ASP A 33 27.51 14.90 11.01
N VAL A 34 27.59 15.60 9.87
CA VAL A 34 27.47 15.00 8.54
C VAL A 34 28.61 14.03 8.25
N CYS A 35 29.83 14.37 8.67
CA CYS A 35 31.02 13.56 8.41
C CYS A 35 30.94 12.25 9.19
N LYS A 36 30.59 12.33 10.49
CA LYS A 36 30.40 11.15 11.33
C LYS A 36 29.24 10.28 10.86
N ASP A 37 28.11 10.89 10.48
CA ASP A 37 26.95 10.16 9.94
C ASP A 37 27.31 9.42 8.64
N GLY A 38 28.07 10.07 7.76
CA GLY A 38 28.59 9.49 6.52
C GLY A 38 29.44 8.25 6.80
N LEU A 39 30.48 8.41 7.62
CA LEU A 39 31.40 7.33 7.99
C LEU A 39 30.69 6.14 8.65
N LEU A 40 29.82 6.42 9.63
CA LEU A 40 29.11 5.38 10.36
C LEU A 40 28.12 4.63 9.47
N THR A 41 27.48 5.33 8.54
CA THR A 41 26.52 4.71 7.62
C THR A 41 27.23 3.84 6.59
N VAL A 42 28.36 4.28 6.03
CA VAL A 42 29.18 3.44 5.13
C VAL A 42 29.63 2.18 5.86
N LYS A 43 30.18 2.31 7.07
CA LYS A 43 30.62 1.16 7.87
C LYS A 43 29.49 0.17 8.13
N ARG A 44 28.30 0.66 8.46
CA ARG A 44 27.09 -0.18 8.65
C ARG A 44 26.66 -0.88 7.36
N MET A 45 26.79 -0.23 6.21
CA MET A 45 26.47 -0.85 4.93
C MET A 45 27.43 -2.00 4.63
N ASP A 46 28.72 -1.80 4.88
CA ASP A 46 29.74 -2.83 4.72
C ASP A 46 29.48 -4.02 5.68
N ASP A 47 29.20 -3.75 6.96
CA ASP A 47 28.90 -4.80 7.95
C ASP A 47 27.62 -5.60 7.67
N LEU A 48 26.70 -5.02 6.90
CA LEU A 48 25.43 -5.63 6.53
C LEU A 48 25.46 -6.20 5.11
N GLN A 49 26.57 -6.09 4.38
CA GLN A 49 26.66 -6.51 2.97
C GLN A 49 26.37 -8.02 2.81
N ASP A 50 26.85 -8.83 3.75
CA ASP A 50 26.70 -10.30 3.71
C ASP A 50 25.39 -10.80 4.34
N ARG A 51 24.55 -9.90 4.87
CA ARG A 51 23.33 -10.25 5.58
C ARG A 51 22.10 -9.99 4.74
N GLU A 52 21.30 -11.01 4.48
CA GLU A 52 20.00 -10.83 3.84
C GLU A 52 19.05 -10.04 4.74
N ARG A 53 18.42 -9.02 4.16
CA ARG A 53 17.46 -8.15 4.88
C ARG A 53 16.17 -8.92 5.15
N ARG A 54 15.98 -9.39 6.37
CA ARG A 54 14.71 -10.00 6.79
C ARG A 54 13.68 -8.94 7.16
N PRO A 55 12.41 -9.07 6.75
CA PRO A 55 11.35 -8.20 7.23
C PRO A 55 11.24 -8.31 8.75
N ARG A 56 11.04 -7.17 9.43
CA ARG A 56 10.84 -7.16 10.88
C ARG A 56 9.54 -7.91 11.18
N SER A 57 9.62 -8.95 12.02
CA SER A 57 8.42 -9.60 12.56
C SER A 57 7.64 -8.57 13.39
N TYR A 58 6.40 -8.31 12.97
CA TYR A 58 5.51 -7.39 13.68
C TYR A 58 4.46 -8.20 14.44
N THR A 59 4.54 -8.15 15.76
CA THR A 59 3.53 -8.73 16.64
C THR A 59 2.50 -7.66 17.00
N ARG A 60 1.24 -7.88 16.63
CA ARG A 60 0.12 -7.02 17.03
C ARG A 60 -0.12 -7.22 18.53
N LYS A 61 0.30 -6.26 19.35
CA LYS A 61 0.11 -6.34 20.81
C LYS A 61 -1.33 -6.10 21.28
N ASN A 62 -2.12 -5.32 20.54
CA ASN A 62 -3.51 -5.01 20.87
C ASN A 62 -4.42 -5.50 19.75
N GLU A 63 -4.86 -6.74 19.84
CA GLU A 63 -5.71 -7.38 18.83
C GLU A 63 -7.05 -6.66 18.67
N ARG A 64 -7.66 -6.25 19.79
CA ARG A 64 -8.93 -5.52 19.80
C ARG A 64 -8.84 -4.22 19.02
N TYR A 65 -7.80 -3.43 19.23
CA TYR A 65 -7.58 -2.19 18.48
C TYR A 65 -7.52 -2.43 16.98
N TRP A 66 -6.74 -3.43 16.56
CA TRP A 66 -6.54 -3.73 15.13
C TRP A 66 -7.76 -4.39 14.47
N ASN A 67 -8.55 -5.14 15.23
CA ASN A 67 -9.68 -5.90 14.69
C ASN A 67 -10.98 -5.07 14.66
N GLU A 68 -11.20 -4.24 15.68
CA GLU A 68 -12.49 -3.58 15.94
C GLU A 68 -12.33 -2.06 16.02
N GLU A 69 -11.53 -1.55 16.98
CA GLU A 69 -11.52 -0.11 17.32
C GLU A 69 -11.08 0.75 16.12
N ILE A 70 -10.08 0.31 15.35
CA ILE A 70 -9.61 1.04 14.17
C ILE A 70 -10.67 1.14 13.05
N LYS A 71 -11.53 0.14 12.92
CA LYS A 71 -12.61 0.17 11.91
C LYS A 71 -13.70 1.14 12.35
N GLU A 72 -14.03 1.13 13.64
CA GLU A 72 -14.99 2.06 14.21
C GLU A 72 -14.53 3.50 14.12
N ASP A 73 -13.29 3.78 14.47
CA ASP A 73 -12.71 5.14 14.41
C ASP A 73 -12.74 5.68 12.98
N ARG A 74 -12.41 4.83 12.00
CA ARG A 74 -12.49 5.20 10.58
C ARG A 74 -13.91 5.41 10.09
N ARG A 75 -14.89 4.66 10.63
CA ARG A 75 -16.31 4.85 10.33
C ARG A 75 -16.83 6.16 10.92
N LYS A 76 -16.37 6.54 12.12
CA LYS A 76 -16.74 7.78 12.83
C LYS A 76 -16.03 9.02 12.25
N GLY A 77 -14.86 8.85 11.65
CA GLY A 77 -14.10 9.94 11.02
C GLY A 77 -14.85 10.59 9.85
N LYS A 78 -14.86 11.93 9.80
CA LYS A 78 -15.43 12.67 8.66
C LYS A 78 -14.67 12.30 7.39
N ARG A 79 -15.37 11.72 6.41
CA ARG A 79 -14.82 11.44 5.09
C ARG A 79 -14.59 12.77 4.38
N LEU A 80 -13.42 12.91 3.75
CA LEU A 80 -13.06 14.11 2.97
C LEU A 80 -13.97 14.32 1.74
N SER A 81 -14.77 13.31 1.36
CA SER A 81 -15.81 13.44 0.33
C SER A 81 -17.02 12.54 0.63
N VAL A 82 -18.21 13.06 0.31
CA VAL A 82 -19.51 12.38 0.43
C VAL A 82 -19.87 11.81 -0.94
N ILE A 83 -20.06 10.50 -1.04
CA ILE A 83 -20.68 9.87 -2.20
C ILE A 83 -22.10 9.48 -1.74
N SER A 84 -23.12 10.13 -2.31
CA SER A 84 -24.52 9.83 -2.06
C SER A 84 -24.85 8.42 -2.58
N LYS A 85 -25.52 7.61 -1.76
CA LYS A 85 -25.95 6.26 -2.11
C LYS A 85 -27.34 6.33 -2.74
N GLU A 86 -27.44 6.51 -4.04
CA GLU A 86 -28.66 6.19 -4.79
C GLU A 86 -28.50 4.76 -5.34
N THR A 87 -29.14 3.80 -4.70
CA THR A 87 -29.05 2.37 -5.03
C THR A 87 -30.08 2.03 -6.10
N ASN A 88 -29.70 2.17 -7.38
CA ASN A 88 -30.41 1.49 -8.47
C ASN A 88 -29.85 0.06 -8.57
N GLN A 89 -30.60 -0.91 -8.09
CA GLN A 89 -30.27 -2.33 -8.07
C GLN A 89 -30.27 -2.84 -9.53
N LEU A 90 -29.09 -2.92 -10.15
CA LEU A 90 -28.92 -3.43 -11.50
C LEU A 90 -28.63 -4.92 -11.39
N ASP A 91 -29.48 -5.75 -11.98
CA ASP A 91 -29.22 -7.19 -12.15
C ASP A 91 -28.01 -7.36 -13.09
N VAL A 92 -26.90 -7.79 -12.51
CA VAL A 92 -25.59 -7.88 -13.14
C VAL A 92 -25.37 -9.23 -13.81
N ASP A 93 -26.07 -10.28 -13.36
CA ASP A 93 -25.78 -11.65 -13.76
C ASP A 93 -26.31 -12.01 -15.16
N ASN A 94 -27.17 -11.16 -15.72
CA ASN A 94 -27.76 -11.32 -17.05
C ASN A 94 -27.17 -10.37 -18.12
N LEU A 95 -26.13 -9.59 -17.79
CA LEU A 95 -25.62 -8.54 -18.67
C LEU A 95 -24.47 -9.04 -19.56
N THR A 96 -24.55 -8.82 -20.87
CA THR A 96 -23.47 -9.16 -21.82
C THR A 96 -22.31 -8.15 -21.77
N ASP A 97 -21.11 -8.58 -22.18
CA ASP A 97 -19.86 -7.78 -22.18
C ASP A 97 -19.99 -6.40 -22.87
N GLU A 98 -20.82 -6.29 -23.90
CA GLU A 98 -21.08 -5.04 -24.62
C GLU A 98 -21.91 -4.05 -23.77
N GLN A 99 -22.93 -4.56 -23.09
CA GLN A 99 -23.83 -3.78 -22.23
C GLN A 99 -23.10 -3.29 -20.95
N PHE A 100 -22.04 -3.98 -20.51
CA PHE A 100 -21.17 -3.50 -19.44
C PHE A 100 -20.39 -2.25 -19.85
N GLY A 101 -19.85 -2.24 -21.07
CA GLY A 101 -19.12 -1.08 -21.60
C GLY A 101 -19.98 0.19 -21.60
N ASP A 102 -21.24 0.07 -21.98
CA ASP A 102 -22.14 1.22 -22.07
C ASP A 102 -22.68 1.69 -20.71
N LYS A 103 -22.91 0.78 -19.74
CA LYS A 103 -23.21 1.16 -18.35
C LYS A 103 -22.04 1.90 -17.69
N LEU A 104 -20.81 1.47 -17.94
CA LEU A 104 -19.61 2.15 -17.41
C LEU A 104 -19.44 3.57 -17.99
N LYS A 105 -19.77 3.75 -19.28
CA LYS A 105 -19.83 5.08 -19.91
C LYS A 105 -20.94 5.95 -19.31
N GLN A 106 -22.14 5.40 -19.09
CA GLN A 106 -23.26 6.12 -18.44
C GLN A 106 -22.90 6.59 -17.03
N LEU A 107 -22.21 5.74 -16.25
CA LEU A 107 -21.74 6.06 -14.89
C LEU A 107 -20.55 7.03 -14.87
N LYS A 108 -20.12 7.58 -16.02
CA LYS A 108 -18.98 8.52 -16.19
C LYS A 108 -17.69 8.06 -15.50
N CYS A 109 -17.52 6.75 -15.33
CA CYS A 109 -16.31 6.19 -14.74
C CYS A 109 -15.21 6.17 -15.80
N LYS A 110 -14.23 7.08 -15.67
CA LYS A 110 -12.98 6.99 -16.46
C LYS A 110 -12.21 5.77 -15.99
N SER A 111 -12.42 4.64 -16.65
CA SER A 111 -11.68 3.40 -16.45
C SER A 111 -10.23 3.56 -16.95
N ARG A 112 -9.40 4.30 -16.20
CA ARG A 112 -7.95 4.32 -16.45
C ARG A 112 -7.34 3.05 -15.85
N ILE A 113 -7.63 1.92 -16.47
CA ILE A 113 -7.20 0.60 -16.05
C ILE A 113 -5.72 0.44 -16.44
N LYS A 114 -4.80 0.64 -15.49
CA LYS A 114 -3.36 0.32 -15.67
C LYS A 114 -3.02 -1.16 -15.43
N CYS A 115 -4.00 -2.00 -15.09
CA CYS A 115 -3.83 -3.45 -14.95
C CYS A 115 -5.11 -4.15 -15.43
N PRO A 116 -5.07 -5.05 -16.42
CA PRO A 116 -6.27 -5.63 -17.02
C PRO A 116 -6.87 -6.68 -16.06
N LYS A 117 -7.59 -6.24 -15.03
CA LYS A 117 -8.50 -7.13 -14.34
C LYS A 117 -9.71 -7.35 -15.24
N LYS A 118 -10.13 -8.62 -15.37
CA LYS A 118 -11.33 -8.98 -16.15
C LYS A 118 -12.52 -8.16 -15.63
N PRO A 119 -13.33 -7.55 -16.50
CA PRO A 119 -14.44 -6.67 -16.11
C PRO A 119 -15.42 -7.33 -15.12
N SER A 120 -15.68 -8.62 -15.31
CA SER A 120 -16.51 -9.45 -14.43
C SER A 120 -15.97 -9.52 -13.00
N GLN A 121 -14.65 -9.58 -12.83
CA GLN A 121 -14.04 -9.64 -11.51
C GLN A 121 -14.13 -8.28 -10.79
N LEU A 122 -13.96 -7.17 -11.51
CA LEU A 122 -14.09 -5.84 -10.95
C LEU A 122 -15.51 -5.57 -10.44
N LEU A 123 -16.52 -6.08 -11.14
CA LEU A 123 -17.91 -5.92 -10.75
C LEU A 123 -18.28 -6.83 -9.58
N LYS A 124 -17.80 -8.08 -9.57
CA LYS A 124 -17.95 -9.00 -8.42
C LYS A 124 -17.29 -8.44 -7.16
N ASP A 125 -16.07 -7.93 -7.27
CA ASP A 125 -15.37 -7.30 -6.15
C ASP A 125 -16.13 -6.06 -5.63
N ARG A 126 -16.86 -5.37 -6.52
CA ARG A 126 -17.66 -4.19 -6.17
C ARG A 126 -18.99 -4.55 -5.50
N ILE A 127 -19.69 -5.56 -6.01
CA ILE A 127 -20.93 -6.09 -5.41
C ILE A 127 -20.62 -6.67 -4.03
N TYR A 128 -19.55 -7.48 -3.91
CA TYR A 128 -19.12 -8.06 -2.64
C TYR A 128 -18.77 -7.00 -1.59
N ALA A 129 -18.18 -5.87 -2.00
CA ALA A 129 -17.92 -4.75 -1.11
C ALA A 129 -19.20 -4.02 -0.66
N GLU A 130 -20.29 -4.12 -1.42
CA GLU A 130 -21.59 -3.55 -1.09
C GLU A 130 -22.43 -4.50 -0.23
N GLU A 131 -22.39 -5.80 -0.48
CA GLU A 131 -23.08 -6.84 0.30
C GLU A 131 -22.52 -7.02 1.72
N ASN A 132 -21.19 -6.96 1.89
CA ASN A 132 -20.57 -7.02 3.22
C ASN A 132 -20.75 -5.72 4.04
N SER A 133 -21.37 -4.69 3.48
CA SER A 133 -21.90 -3.55 4.24
C SER A 133 -23.35 -3.77 4.70
N ILE A 134 -24.05 -4.79 4.16
CA ILE A 134 -25.44 -5.15 4.48
C ILE A 134 -25.47 -6.30 5.52
N GLY A 135 -24.46 -7.17 5.54
CA GLY A 135 -24.35 -8.30 6.49
C GLY A 135 -24.28 -7.92 7.97
N ASP A 136 -23.89 -6.69 8.33
CA ASP A 136 -23.92 -6.20 9.72
C ASP A 136 -25.33 -5.85 10.22
N ILE A 137 -26.34 -5.82 9.33
CA ILE A 137 -27.72 -5.45 9.70
C ILE A 137 -28.62 -6.69 9.89
N SER A 138 -28.30 -7.85 9.28
CA SER A 138 -29.19 -9.02 9.38
C SER A 138 -29.13 -9.77 10.72
N ILE A 139 -28.12 -9.55 11.55
CA ILE A 139 -28.07 -10.14 12.92
C ILE A 139 -29.04 -9.42 13.88
N VAL A 140 -29.52 -8.21 13.54
CA VAL A 140 -30.35 -7.40 14.45
C VAL A 140 -31.86 -7.60 14.24
N LEU A 141 -32.29 -8.27 13.17
CA LEU A 141 -33.72 -8.31 12.76
C LEU A 141 -34.43 -9.65 12.94
N THR A 142 -33.88 -10.58 13.72
CA THR A 142 -34.55 -11.85 14.10
C THR A 142 -34.99 -11.94 15.57
N HIS A 143 -35.03 -10.83 16.32
CA HIS A 143 -35.43 -10.84 17.75
C HIS A 143 -36.57 -9.89 18.15
N ILE A 144 -37.41 -9.41 17.22
CA ILE A 144 -38.52 -8.49 17.56
C ILE A 144 -39.87 -9.00 17.05
N ASN A 145 -40.19 -10.28 17.25
CA ASN A 145 -41.57 -10.76 17.03
C ASN A 145 -42.01 -11.87 18.00
N ASP A 146 -41.39 -11.97 19.17
CA ASP A 146 -41.90 -12.81 20.26
C ASP A 146 -41.84 -11.99 21.55
N PHE A 147 -42.87 -11.18 21.83
CA PHE A 147 -43.35 -10.78 23.16
C PHE A 147 -44.44 -9.71 23.02
N GLY A 148 -45.70 -10.10 23.26
CA GLY A 148 -46.82 -9.19 23.54
C GLY A 148 -47.96 -9.24 22.54
#